data_AF-A0A329QHS8-F1
#
_entry.id   AF-A0A329QHS8-F1
#
_cell.length_a   1.000
_cell.length_b   1.000
_cell.length_c   1.000
_cell.angle_alpha   90.00
_cell.angle_beta   90.00
_cell.angle_gamma   90.00
#
_symmetry.space_group_name_H-M   'P 1'
#
loop_
_entity.id
_entity.type
_entity.pdbx_description
1 polymer ?
#
loop_
_entity_poly.entity_id
_entity_poly.type
_entity_poly.pdbx_seq_one_letter_code
_entity_poly.pdbx_strand_id
1 'polypeptide(L)'
;MSVRRSFLAALGATSLALLAACGDDDSSTVVTDDAVDDGGPGLTGPAASDLVVSCGPVEFGDIPADTSSLPALGERTSEIDLASIEGERELFEVHDWSIASESDDELELFGTAHDAPPDGPNHAYATLERADSGWVPRSWGQCGLEVDAPGWGHARFVLDPGTEPDAASSTVSLRAWEVDCANGQAPDDRAVEPVILDDDDTVSVVILVEPVQEGAECPGNPSFSVELELDEPLGERAVYDASVDPAQERSWPPSESSLESQGRR
;
A
#
# COMPACT_ATOMS: atom_id res chain seq x y z
N MET A 1 -18.37 33.60 -41.85
CA MET A 1 -17.78 34.67 -41.02
C MET A 1 -16.67 34.06 -40.21
N SER A 2 -15.42 34.38 -40.57
CA SER A 2 -14.21 33.76 -40.03
C SER A 2 -13.58 34.71 -39.02
N VAL A 3 -13.37 34.25 -37.78
CA VAL A 3 -12.68 35.03 -36.74
C VAL A 3 -11.39 34.28 -36.40
N ARG A 4 -10.28 34.77 -36.94
CA ARG A 4 -8.92 34.39 -36.55
C ARG A 4 -8.59 35.09 -35.23
N ARG A 5 -8.19 34.34 -34.20
CA ARG A 5 -7.52 34.88 -33.02
C ARG A 5 -6.06 34.45 -33.03
N SER A 6 -5.19 35.42 -33.28
CA SER A 6 -3.75 35.32 -33.07
C SER A 6 -3.47 35.45 -31.57
N PHE A 7 -2.68 34.55 -30.99
CA PHE A 7 -2.06 34.76 -29.68
C PHE A 7 -0.55 34.85 -29.84
N LEU A 8 -0.01 35.92 -29.27
CA LEU A 8 1.39 36.31 -29.23
C LEU A 8 2.16 35.46 -28.22
N ALA A 9 3.36 35.04 -28.62
CA ALA A 9 4.38 34.47 -27.76
C ALA A 9 4.99 35.54 -26.84
N ALA A 10 5.15 35.22 -25.56
CA ALA A 10 5.93 36.00 -24.61
C ALA A 10 7.15 35.19 -24.17
N LEU A 11 8.34 35.69 -24.53
CA LEU A 11 9.64 35.22 -24.06
C LEU A 11 9.84 35.71 -22.62
N GLY A 12 9.92 34.78 -21.67
CA GLY A 12 10.33 35.04 -20.29
C GLY A 12 11.83 34.75 -20.10
N ALA A 13 12.56 35.77 -19.63
CA ALA A 13 14.01 35.77 -19.46
C ALA A 13 14.46 34.98 -18.21
N THR A 14 15.48 34.14 -18.39
CA THR A 14 16.20 33.41 -17.35
C THR A 14 17.18 34.33 -16.62
N SER A 15 17.07 34.44 -15.30
CA SER A 15 18.09 35.08 -14.44
C SER A 15 18.65 34.05 -13.47
N LEU A 16 19.91 33.66 -13.69
CA LEU A 16 20.74 32.87 -12.78
C LEU A 16 21.34 33.82 -11.73
N ALA A 17 21.14 33.56 -10.44
CA ALA A 17 21.87 34.21 -9.35
C ALA A 17 22.59 33.13 -8.53
N LEU A 18 23.90 33.04 -8.72
CA LEU A 18 24.83 32.29 -7.87
C LEU A 18 25.18 33.16 -6.66
N LEU A 19 24.84 32.69 -5.45
CA LEU A 19 25.36 33.23 -4.20
C LEU A 19 26.16 32.14 -3.50
N ALA A 20 27.48 32.29 -3.54
CA ALA A 20 28.41 31.60 -2.66
C ALA A 20 28.52 32.40 -1.36
N ALA A 21 28.22 31.77 -0.23
CA ALA A 21 28.50 32.31 1.10
C ALA A 21 29.28 31.26 1.90
N CYS A 22 30.57 31.54 2.11
CA CYS A 22 31.40 30.88 3.11
C CYS A 22 31.20 31.63 4.44
N GLY A 23 30.90 30.91 5.51
CA GLY A 23 30.82 31.44 6.87
C GLY A 23 31.39 30.42 7.85
N ASP A 24 32.56 30.75 8.38
CA ASP A 24 33.32 30.03 9.40
C ASP A 24 32.76 30.21 10.83
N ASP A 25 33.01 29.17 11.65
CA ASP A 25 33.16 29.13 13.12
C ASP A 25 32.01 29.55 14.06
N ASP A 26 31.55 28.60 14.89
CA ASP A 26 31.88 28.63 16.34
C ASP A 26 31.64 27.26 17.02
N SER A 27 32.69 26.74 17.65
CA SER A 27 32.68 25.52 18.45
C SER A 27 32.16 25.83 19.85
N SER A 28 31.02 25.24 20.22
CA SER A 28 30.62 25.08 21.62
C SER A 28 30.28 23.63 21.90
N THR A 29 31.28 22.91 22.42
CA THR A 29 31.16 21.53 22.89
C THR A 29 30.49 21.55 24.27
N VAL A 30 29.18 21.31 24.31
CA VAL A 30 28.47 20.97 25.53
C VAL A 30 28.65 19.48 25.75
N VAL A 31 29.34 19.14 26.84
CA VAL A 31 29.45 17.77 27.34
C VAL A 31 28.10 17.44 27.98
N THR A 32 27.25 16.72 27.25
CA THR A 32 26.09 16.02 27.80
C THR A 32 26.54 14.64 28.26
N ASP A 33 26.32 14.35 29.54
CA ASP A 33 26.48 13.05 30.19
C ASP A 33 26.10 11.88 29.27
N ASP A 34 27.02 10.92 29.18
CA ASP A 34 26.89 9.63 28.50
C ASP A 34 25.63 8.89 28.99
N ALA A 35 24.53 9.03 28.27
CA ALA A 35 23.50 8.00 28.23
C ALA A 35 24.13 6.76 27.62
N VAL A 36 24.16 5.68 28.39
CA VAL A 36 24.55 4.35 27.92
C VAL A 36 23.55 3.97 26.83
N ASP A 37 23.94 4.20 25.58
CA ASP A 37 23.36 3.62 24.39
C ASP A 37 23.67 2.12 24.45
N ASP A 38 22.83 1.36 25.14
CA ASP A 38 22.74 -0.09 25.01
C ASP A 38 22.21 -0.38 23.59
N GLY A 39 23.07 -0.15 22.59
CA GLY A 39 22.89 -0.38 21.17
C GLY A 39 22.80 -1.87 20.84
N GLY A 40 21.98 -2.61 21.59
CA GLY A 40 21.31 -3.75 21.01
C GLY A 40 20.52 -3.24 19.80
N PRO A 41 20.58 -3.90 18.64
CA PRO A 41 19.66 -3.60 17.54
C PRO A 41 18.25 -3.93 18.04
N GLY A 42 17.65 -3.00 18.77
CA GLY A 42 16.22 -3.01 19.02
C GLY A 42 15.60 -3.00 17.64
N LEU A 43 14.91 -4.09 17.32
CA LEU A 43 14.09 -4.17 16.12
C LEU A 43 12.96 -3.16 16.35
N THR A 44 13.22 -1.90 16.02
CA THR A 44 12.16 -0.91 15.92
C THR A 44 11.20 -1.46 14.88
N GLY A 45 9.94 -1.68 15.27
CA GLY A 45 8.90 -2.11 14.35
C GLY A 45 8.79 -1.15 13.16
N PRO A 46 8.17 -1.62 12.06
CA PRO A 46 7.91 -0.81 10.89
C PRO A 46 7.14 0.46 11.26
N ALA A 47 7.59 1.60 10.75
CA ALA A 47 6.92 2.88 10.89
C ALA A 47 5.96 3.13 9.72
N ALA A 48 5.09 4.13 9.85
CA ALA A 48 4.19 4.55 8.76
C ALA A 48 4.94 4.90 7.45
N SER A 49 6.19 5.39 7.55
CA SER A 49 7.03 5.68 6.38
C SER A 49 7.63 4.44 5.70
N ASP A 50 7.55 3.28 6.34
CA ASP A 50 8.03 2.01 5.79
C ASP A 50 6.92 1.26 5.04
N LEU A 51 5.68 1.77 5.09
CA LEU A 51 4.55 1.16 4.41
C LEU A 51 4.61 1.40 2.91
N VAL A 52 4.17 0.40 2.14
CA VAL A 52 4.13 0.40 0.68
C VAL A 52 2.76 -0.13 0.24
N VAL A 53 2.15 0.48 -0.79
CA VAL A 53 0.97 -0.10 -1.42
C VAL A 53 1.41 -0.99 -2.58
N SER A 54 0.85 -2.19 -2.70
CA SER A 54 1.18 -3.13 -3.77
C SER A 54 -0.05 -3.58 -4.56
N CYS A 55 0.14 -3.85 -5.85
CA CYS A 55 -0.76 -4.58 -6.72
C CYS A 55 0.06 -5.63 -7.48
N GLY A 56 0.12 -6.85 -6.95
CA GLY A 56 1.04 -7.85 -7.47
C GLY A 56 2.50 -7.38 -7.34
N PRO A 57 3.28 -7.29 -8.42
CA PRO A 57 4.66 -6.78 -8.38
C PRO A 57 4.75 -5.24 -8.42
N VAL A 58 3.65 -4.54 -8.72
CA VAL A 58 3.66 -3.07 -8.79
C VAL A 58 3.60 -2.48 -7.37
N GLU A 59 4.56 -1.62 -7.04
CA GLU A 59 4.66 -0.95 -5.74
C GLU A 59 4.46 0.58 -5.85
N PHE A 60 3.84 1.17 -4.83
CA PHE A 60 3.66 2.61 -4.66
C PHE A 60 4.19 3.04 -3.29
N GLY A 61 4.97 4.13 -3.26
CA GLY A 61 5.53 4.67 -2.02
C GLY A 61 4.61 5.62 -1.25
N ASP A 62 3.43 5.93 -1.79
CA ASP A 62 2.45 6.83 -1.19
C ASP A 62 1.19 6.05 -0.77
N ILE A 63 0.59 6.44 0.35
CA ILE A 63 -0.68 5.91 0.87
C ILE A 63 -1.67 7.08 1.02
N PRO A 64 -2.80 7.08 0.31
CA PRO A 64 -3.22 6.11 -0.70
C PRO A 64 -2.34 6.17 -1.96
N ALA A 65 -2.41 5.12 -2.80
CA ALA A 65 -1.57 5.03 -3.99
C ALA A 65 -1.90 6.12 -5.03
N ASP A 66 -0.91 6.93 -5.42
CA ASP A 66 -1.08 7.91 -6.51
C ASP A 66 -0.91 7.26 -7.89
N THR A 67 -1.97 6.59 -8.35
CA THR A 67 -2.04 5.98 -9.68
C THR A 67 -2.15 7.02 -10.81
N SER A 68 -2.52 8.26 -10.49
CA SER A 68 -2.76 9.32 -11.49
C SER A 68 -1.48 9.88 -12.09
N SER A 69 -0.35 9.67 -11.40
CA SER A 69 0.99 10.08 -11.83
C SER A 69 1.61 9.13 -12.86
N LEU A 70 1.10 7.90 -12.99
CA LEU A 70 1.68 6.88 -13.85
C LEU A 70 1.53 7.24 -15.35
N PRO A 71 2.59 7.15 -16.16
CA PRO A 71 2.50 7.37 -17.60
C PRO A 71 1.61 6.32 -18.27
N ALA A 72 0.62 6.77 -19.05
CA ALA A 72 -0.20 5.85 -19.85
C ALA A 72 0.64 5.06 -20.86
N LEU A 73 0.32 3.79 -21.08
CA LEU A 73 0.99 2.93 -22.07
C LEU A 73 0.80 3.45 -23.51
N GLY A 74 -0.41 3.93 -23.83
CA GLY A 74 -0.71 4.65 -25.07
C GLY A 74 -0.36 3.88 -26.35
N GLU A 75 0.40 4.50 -27.26
CA GLU A 75 0.75 3.90 -28.56
C GLU A 75 1.69 2.67 -28.43
N ARG A 76 2.35 2.52 -27.27
CA ARG A 76 3.28 1.41 -27.00
C ARG A 76 2.58 0.07 -26.82
N THR A 77 1.26 0.05 -26.67
CA THR A 77 0.48 -1.19 -26.70
C THR A 77 0.75 -2.02 -27.96
N SER A 78 1.08 -1.36 -29.08
CA SER A 78 1.45 -2.05 -30.33
C SER A 78 2.81 -2.77 -30.29
N GLU A 79 3.64 -2.49 -29.29
CA GLU A 79 4.93 -3.16 -29.04
C GLU A 79 4.76 -4.47 -28.24
N ILE A 80 3.57 -4.72 -27.70
CA ILE A 80 3.28 -5.90 -26.87
C ILE A 80 2.78 -7.05 -27.75
N ASP A 81 3.47 -8.18 -27.70
CA ASP A 81 3.07 -9.42 -28.37
C ASP A 81 2.09 -10.24 -27.51
N LEU A 82 0.81 -9.87 -27.62
CA LEU A 82 -0.30 -10.59 -26.97
C LEU A 82 -0.65 -11.93 -27.66
N ALA A 83 0.04 -12.32 -28.75
CA ALA A 83 -0.24 -13.62 -29.38
C ALA A 83 0.17 -14.81 -28.49
N SER A 84 1.07 -14.57 -27.53
CA SER A 84 1.52 -15.56 -26.55
C SER A 84 0.46 -15.92 -25.48
N ILE A 85 -0.60 -15.11 -25.34
CA ILE A 85 -1.56 -15.20 -24.23
C ILE A 85 -3.03 -15.27 -24.69
N GLU A 86 -3.33 -16.04 -25.74
CA GLU A 86 -4.65 -16.05 -26.42
C GLU A 86 -5.89 -16.11 -25.50
N GLY A 87 -5.82 -16.77 -24.34
CA GLY A 87 -6.92 -16.86 -23.38
C GLY A 87 -7.10 -15.65 -22.46
N GLU A 88 -6.08 -14.81 -22.31
CA GLU A 88 -6.00 -13.74 -21.30
C GLU A 88 -5.95 -12.35 -21.94
N ARG A 89 -6.13 -12.27 -23.27
CA ARG A 89 -6.21 -11.00 -24.02
C ARG A 89 -7.33 -10.10 -23.51
N GLU A 90 -8.42 -10.70 -23.03
CA GLU A 90 -9.56 -9.96 -22.47
C GLU A 90 -9.13 -9.08 -21.31
N LEU A 91 -8.23 -9.55 -20.43
CA LEU A 91 -7.70 -8.74 -19.33
C LEU A 91 -7.05 -7.45 -19.85
N PHE A 92 -6.27 -7.55 -20.93
CA PHE A 92 -5.60 -6.40 -21.53
C PHE A 92 -6.57 -5.43 -22.24
N GLU A 93 -7.73 -5.92 -22.69
CA GLU A 93 -8.73 -5.14 -23.42
C GLU A 93 -9.73 -4.43 -22.50
N VAL A 94 -9.87 -4.85 -21.25
CA VAL A 94 -10.82 -4.27 -20.27
C VAL A 94 -10.17 -3.34 -19.24
N HIS A 95 -8.86 -3.09 -19.36
CA HIS A 95 -8.12 -2.18 -18.49
C HIS A 95 -7.39 -1.09 -19.29
N ASP A 96 -7.39 0.11 -18.73
CA ASP A 96 -6.47 1.18 -19.09
C ASP A 96 -5.12 0.91 -18.41
N TRP A 97 -4.07 0.67 -19.21
CA TRP A 97 -2.74 0.34 -18.72
C TRP A 97 -1.83 1.57 -18.62
N SER A 98 -1.14 1.67 -17.49
CA SER A 98 -0.08 2.64 -17.20
C SER A 98 1.22 1.92 -16.90
N ILE A 99 2.34 2.57 -17.20
CA ILE A 99 3.69 2.07 -16.94
C ILE A 99 4.03 2.36 -15.48
N ALA A 100 4.16 1.29 -14.68
CA ALA A 100 4.57 1.39 -13.28
C ALA A 100 6.10 1.49 -13.17
N SER A 101 6.81 0.61 -13.86
CA SER A 101 8.26 0.60 -13.94
C SER A 101 8.72 0.13 -15.32
N GLU A 102 9.91 0.58 -15.75
CA GLU A 102 10.50 0.14 -17.01
C GLU A 102 12.03 0.08 -16.90
N SER A 103 12.58 -1.03 -17.40
CA SER A 103 14.01 -1.24 -17.62
C SER A 103 14.26 -1.70 -19.07
N ASP A 104 15.50 -2.05 -19.41
CA ASP A 104 15.84 -2.55 -20.75
C ASP A 104 15.21 -3.92 -21.05
N ASP A 105 15.01 -4.74 -20.01
CA ASP A 105 14.61 -6.14 -20.13
C ASP A 105 13.22 -6.44 -19.52
N GLU A 106 12.68 -5.52 -18.71
CA GLU A 106 11.42 -5.70 -17.98
C GLU A 106 10.55 -4.44 -18.05
N LEU A 107 9.24 -4.65 -18.20
CA LEU A 107 8.21 -3.61 -18.18
C LEU A 107 7.08 -4.06 -17.26
N GLU A 108 6.79 -3.27 -16.24
CA GLU A 108 5.69 -3.50 -15.32
C GLU A 108 4.55 -2.52 -15.60
N LEU A 109 3.35 -3.06 -15.69
CA LEU A 109 2.14 -2.31 -15.99
C LEU A 109 1.15 -2.41 -14.84
N PHE A 110 0.51 -1.28 -14.54
CA PHE A 110 -0.65 -1.18 -13.68
C PHE A 110 -1.89 -0.93 -14.54
N GLY A 111 -2.93 -1.76 -14.37
CA GLY A 111 -4.18 -1.69 -15.10
C GLY A 111 -5.30 -1.16 -14.22
N THR A 112 -6.12 -0.24 -14.74
CA THR A 112 -7.37 0.20 -14.11
C THR A 112 -8.55 -0.21 -14.98
N ALA A 113 -9.53 -0.91 -14.41
CA ALA A 113 -10.67 -1.42 -15.17
C ALA A 113 -11.50 -0.27 -15.78
N HIS A 114 -11.91 -0.40 -17.05
CA HIS A 114 -12.78 0.58 -17.72
C HIS A 114 -14.12 0.74 -16.99
N ASP A 115 -14.68 -0.39 -16.56
CA ASP A 115 -15.93 -0.50 -15.84
C ASP A 115 -15.64 -1.28 -14.54
N ALA A 116 -15.52 -0.55 -13.43
CA ALA A 116 -15.34 -1.13 -12.11
C ALA A 116 -16.57 -2.00 -11.74
N PRO A 117 -16.44 -3.34 -11.64
CA PRO A 117 -17.51 -4.14 -11.08
C PRO A 117 -17.76 -3.71 -9.63
N PRO A 118 -19.01 -3.73 -9.14
CA PRO A 118 -19.33 -3.29 -7.78
C PRO A 118 -18.62 -4.13 -6.71
N ASP A 119 -18.32 -5.40 -7.01
CA ASP A 119 -17.82 -6.39 -6.04
C ASP A 119 -16.53 -7.09 -6.51
N GLY A 120 -15.74 -6.49 -7.41
CA GLY A 120 -14.52 -7.10 -7.95
C GLY A 120 -13.28 -6.20 -7.86
N PRO A 121 -12.07 -6.78 -8.03
CA PRO A 121 -10.85 -5.99 -8.13
C PRO A 121 -10.93 -5.05 -9.33
N ASN A 122 -10.72 -3.76 -9.08
CA ASN A 122 -10.74 -2.71 -10.11
C ASN A 122 -9.36 -2.52 -10.76
N HIS A 123 -8.38 -3.30 -10.33
CA HIS A 123 -6.99 -3.17 -10.70
C HIS A 123 -6.44 -4.49 -11.23
N ALA A 124 -5.42 -4.36 -12.07
CA ALA A 124 -4.66 -5.48 -12.59
C ALA A 124 -3.18 -5.11 -12.66
N TYR A 125 -2.33 -6.12 -12.79
CA TYR A 125 -0.92 -5.95 -13.10
C TYR A 125 -0.53 -6.81 -14.30
N ALA A 126 0.57 -6.42 -14.94
CA ALA A 126 1.27 -7.27 -15.89
C ALA A 126 2.78 -7.01 -15.82
N THR A 127 3.57 -8.08 -15.84
CA THR A 127 5.02 -8.03 -16.03
C THR A 127 5.33 -8.56 -17.42
N LEU A 128 6.11 -7.81 -18.18
CA LEU A 128 6.52 -8.15 -19.52
C LEU A 128 8.04 -8.21 -19.59
N GLU A 129 8.56 -9.17 -20.34
CA GLU A 129 9.99 -9.28 -20.63
C GLU A 129 10.27 -8.88 -22.08
N ARG A 130 11.46 -8.32 -22.30
CA ARG A 130 11.92 -7.94 -23.63
C ARG A 130 12.27 -9.17 -24.47
N ALA A 131 11.74 -9.22 -25.70
CA ALA A 131 12.09 -10.19 -26.73
C ALA A 131 12.48 -9.50 -28.05
N ASP A 132 12.95 -10.27 -29.03
CA ASP A 132 13.39 -9.76 -30.35
C ASP A 132 12.30 -8.98 -31.08
N SER A 133 11.03 -9.35 -30.89
CA SER A 133 9.86 -8.78 -31.57
C SER A 133 9.12 -7.71 -30.78
N GLY A 134 9.49 -7.44 -29.53
CA GLY A 134 8.77 -6.52 -28.65
C GLY A 134 8.71 -7.00 -27.20
N TRP A 135 7.70 -6.53 -26.48
CA TRP A 135 7.43 -6.93 -25.09
C TRP A 135 6.53 -8.17 -25.07
N VAL A 136 6.89 -9.17 -24.28
CA VAL A 136 6.13 -10.42 -24.16
C VAL A 136 5.64 -10.57 -22.72
N PRO A 137 4.33 -10.71 -22.47
CA PRO A 137 3.80 -10.94 -21.13
C PRO A 137 4.40 -12.20 -20.47
N ARG A 138 4.73 -12.10 -19.19
CA ARG A 138 5.28 -13.18 -18.37
C ARG A 138 4.38 -13.56 -17.21
N SER A 139 3.83 -12.57 -16.53
CA SER A 139 2.85 -12.72 -15.47
C SER A 139 1.84 -11.59 -15.55
N TRP A 140 0.61 -11.87 -15.18
CA TRP A 140 -0.47 -10.89 -15.12
C TRP A 140 -1.59 -11.44 -14.23
N GLY A 141 -2.43 -10.55 -13.73
CA GLY A 141 -3.58 -10.92 -12.93
C GLY A 141 -4.34 -9.69 -12.45
N GLN A 142 -5.56 -9.94 -11.98
CA GLN A 142 -6.28 -8.94 -11.20
C GLN A 142 -5.65 -8.83 -9.80
N CYS A 143 -5.73 -7.65 -9.20
CA CYS A 143 -5.21 -7.37 -7.87
C CYS A 143 -6.16 -6.43 -7.10
N GLY A 144 -6.16 -6.56 -5.78
CA GLY A 144 -6.51 -5.44 -4.90
C GLY A 144 -5.25 -4.65 -4.60
N LEU A 145 -5.39 -3.37 -4.25
CA LEU A 145 -4.30 -2.63 -3.65
C LEU A 145 -4.19 -3.03 -2.18
N GLU A 146 -3.07 -3.60 -1.79
CA GLU A 146 -2.78 -4.07 -0.42
C GLU A 146 -1.68 -3.19 0.18
N VAL A 147 -1.72 -2.95 1.49
CA VAL A 147 -0.73 -2.12 2.20
C VAL A 147 0.12 -3.02 3.09
N ASP A 148 1.43 -3.01 2.85
CA ASP A 148 2.41 -3.90 3.46
C ASP A 148 3.63 -3.12 3.98
N ALA A 149 4.54 -3.82 4.65
CA ALA A 149 5.88 -3.32 4.97
C ALA A 149 6.95 -4.37 4.62
N PRO A 150 8.14 -3.97 4.13
CA PRO A 150 9.19 -4.92 3.77
C PRO A 150 9.56 -5.88 4.90
N GLY A 151 9.41 -7.20 4.65
CA GLY A 151 9.71 -8.26 5.61
C GLY A 151 8.59 -8.57 6.61
N TRP A 152 7.44 -7.92 6.48
CA TRP A 152 6.23 -8.16 7.27
C TRP A 152 5.11 -8.68 6.38
N GLY A 153 4.21 -9.48 6.94
CA GLY A 153 2.89 -9.70 6.36
C GLY A 153 1.88 -8.74 6.99
N HIS A 154 0.68 -8.65 6.42
CA HIS A 154 -0.41 -7.87 6.99
C HIS A 154 -1.58 -8.74 7.47
N ALA A 155 -2.40 -8.16 8.35
CA ALA A 155 -3.64 -8.73 8.83
C ALA A 155 -4.82 -7.82 8.56
N ARG A 156 -5.96 -8.43 8.26
CA ARG A 156 -7.27 -7.75 8.21
C ARG A 156 -7.94 -7.88 9.56
N PHE A 157 -8.80 -6.92 9.90
CA PHE A 157 -9.47 -6.95 11.21
C PHE A 157 -10.91 -6.46 11.19
N VAL A 158 -11.60 -6.75 12.29
CA VAL A 158 -12.86 -6.13 12.70
C VAL A 158 -12.73 -5.61 14.12
N LEU A 159 -13.60 -4.68 14.51
CA LEU A 159 -13.76 -4.33 15.93
C LEU A 159 -14.21 -5.58 16.71
N ASP A 160 -13.65 -5.83 17.90
CA ASP A 160 -13.95 -7.06 18.64
C ASP A 160 -15.46 -7.15 18.95
N PRO A 161 -16.19 -8.17 18.45
CA PRO A 161 -17.62 -8.31 18.73
C PRO A 161 -17.92 -8.54 20.22
N GLY A 162 -16.92 -8.93 21.04
CA GLY A 162 -17.06 -9.11 22.48
C GLY A 162 -16.98 -7.81 23.29
N THR A 163 -16.49 -6.72 22.68
CA THR A 163 -16.16 -5.46 23.38
C THR A 163 -16.63 -4.28 22.55
N GLU A 164 -17.65 -3.55 23.03
CA GLU A 164 -18.06 -2.28 22.42
C GLU A 164 -16.95 -1.22 22.59
N PRO A 165 -16.51 -0.53 21.52
CA PRO A 165 -15.57 0.58 21.65
C PRO A 165 -16.14 1.70 22.52
N ASP A 166 -15.34 2.18 23.47
CA ASP A 166 -15.70 3.32 24.32
C ASP A 166 -15.08 4.60 23.74
N ALA A 167 -15.91 5.58 23.39
CA ALA A 167 -15.47 6.89 22.89
C ALA A 167 -14.56 7.63 23.88
N ALA A 168 -14.63 7.35 25.18
CA ALA A 168 -13.77 7.95 26.19
C ALA A 168 -12.43 7.20 26.39
N SER A 169 -12.26 6.04 25.75
CA SER A 169 -11.07 5.19 25.85
C SER A 169 -10.05 5.53 24.77
N SER A 170 -8.76 5.48 25.11
CA SER A 170 -7.64 5.51 24.16
C SER A 170 -7.19 4.09 23.78
N THR A 171 -8.00 3.07 24.06
CA THR A 171 -7.72 1.68 23.70
C THR A 171 -8.92 1.11 22.95
N VAL A 172 -8.66 0.45 21.82
CA VAL A 172 -9.67 -0.21 20.99
C VAL A 172 -9.31 -1.69 20.84
N SER A 173 -10.24 -2.58 21.18
CA SER A 173 -10.05 -4.03 21.01
C SER A 173 -10.44 -4.46 19.60
N LEU A 174 -9.52 -5.14 18.91
CA LEU A 174 -9.68 -5.65 17.57
C LEU A 174 -9.60 -7.17 17.55
N ARG A 175 -10.24 -7.78 16.55
CA ARG A 175 -10.05 -9.18 16.18
C ARG A 175 -9.50 -9.24 14.76
N ALA A 176 -8.33 -9.84 14.61
CA ALA A 176 -7.55 -9.83 13.37
C ALA A 176 -7.28 -11.24 12.83
N TRP A 177 -6.95 -11.31 11.54
CA TRP A 177 -6.54 -12.51 10.83
C TRP A 177 -5.44 -12.15 9.84
N GLU A 178 -4.36 -12.93 9.84
CA GLU A 178 -3.32 -12.80 8.82
C GLU A 178 -3.88 -13.11 7.43
N VAL A 179 -3.48 -12.31 6.45
CA VAL A 179 -3.78 -12.56 5.03
C VAL A 179 -2.76 -13.52 4.43
N ASP A 180 -1.52 -13.45 4.91
CA ASP A 180 -0.45 -14.36 4.54
C ASP A 180 -0.55 -15.70 5.22
N CYS A 181 -0.05 -16.72 4.54
CA CYS A 181 -0.15 -18.08 4.98
C CYS A 181 0.67 -18.33 6.26
N ALA A 182 -0.01 -18.61 7.37
CA ALA A 182 0.60 -18.81 8.68
C ALA A 182 0.47 -20.25 9.21
N ASN A 183 0.35 -21.24 8.33
CA ASN A 183 0.26 -22.66 8.73
C ASN A 183 -0.88 -23.01 9.71
N GLY A 184 -1.95 -22.21 9.76
CA GLY A 184 -3.01 -22.41 10.76
C GLY A 184 -2.60 -22.04 12.18
N GLN A 185 -1.56 -21.24 12.34
CA GLN A 185 -1.07 -20.77 13.63
C GLN A 185 -1.39 -19.28 13.80
N ALA A 186 -1.81 -18.89 15.01
CA ALA A 186 -1.89 -17.49 15.39
C ALA A 186 -0.47 -16.94 15.63
N PRO A 187 -0.27 -15.61 15.62
CA PRO A 187 1.04 -15.00 15.86
C PRO A 187 1.43 -14.94 17.35
N ASP A 188 1.16 -15.99 18.13
CA ASP A 188 1.37 -15.98 19.59
C ASP A 188 2.84 -15.77 19.99
N ASP A 189 3.77 -16.25 19.16
CA ASP A 189 5.24 -16.15 19.35
C ASP A 189 5.91 -15.23 18.31
N ARG A 190 5.12 -14.40 17.61
CA ARG A 190 5.59 -13.51 16.53
C ARG A 190 5.22 -12.07 16.85
N ALA A 191 5.98 -11.12 16.32
CA ALA A 191 5.66 -9.71 16.50
C ALA A 191 4.35 -9.35 15.76
N VAL A 192 3.49 -8.56 16.42
CA VAL A 192 2.27 -7.96 15.86
C VAL A 192 2.35 -6.47 16.14
N GLU A 193 2.42 -5.67 15.08
CA GLU A 193 2.68 -4.23 15.16
C GLU A 193 1.55 -3.46 14.45
N PRO A 194 0.63 -2.84 15.20
CA PRO A 194 -0.35 -1.92 14.64
C PRO A 194 0.33 -0.59 14.26
N VAL A 195 0.19 -0.19 13.01
CA VAL A 195 0.62 1.12 12.50
C VAL A 195 -0.62 1.98 12.31
N ILE A 196 -0.63 3.13 12.99
CA ILE A 196 -1.75 4.08 12.98
C ILE A 196 -1.44 5.21 12.00
N LEU A 197 -2.35 5.43 11.05
CA LEU A 197 -2.33 6.50 10.05
C LEU A 197 -3.38 7.55 10.42
N ASP A 198 -3.32 8.05 11.65
CA ASP A 198 -4.36 8.92 12.24
C ASP A 198 -4.54 10.22 11.47
N ASP A 199 -5.81 10.60 11.31
CA ASP A 199 -6.27 11.94 10.93
C ASP A 199 -7.22 12.45 12.04
N ASP A 200 -7.58 13.74 12.01
CA ASP A 200 -8.41 14.40 13.02
C ASP A 200 -9.78 13.69 13.21
N ASP A 201 -10.33 13.11 12.13
CA ASP A 201 -11.69 12.54 12.10
C ASP A 201 -11.72 11.00 12.00
N THR A 202 -10.59 10.33 11.78
CA THR A 202 -10.54 8.88 11.52
C THR A 202 -9.31 8.21 12.11
N VAL A 203 -9.46 6.96 12.53
CA VAL A 203 -8.38 6.08 12.98
C VAL A 203 -8.17 5.00 11.92
N SER A 204 -7.17 5.19 11.06
CA SER A 204 -6.81 4.23 10.00
C SER A 204 -5.68 3.33 10.49
N VAL A 205 -5.85 2.02 10.39
CA VAL A 205 -4.93 1.05 11.01
C VAL A 205 -4.47 0.03 9.98
N VAL A 206 -3.16 -0.21 9.95
CA VAL A 206 -2.54 -1.37 9.30
C VAL A 206 -2.00 -2.27 10.41
N ILE A 207 -2.37 -3.54 10.44
CA ILE A 207 -1.80 -4.50 11.39
C ILE A 207 -0.75 -5.32 10.66
N LEU A 208 0.50 -5.16 11.07
CA LEU A 208 1.63 -5.91 10.52
C LEU A 208 1.95 -7.09 11.43
N VAL A 209 2.31 -8.21 10.82
CA VAL A 209 2.62 -9.46 11.51
C VAL A 209 3.94 -10.02 10.97
N GLU A 210 4.86 -10.33 11.87
CA GLU A 210 6.12 -10.98 11.50
C GLU A 210 5.81 -12.33 10.84
N PRO A 211 6.32 -12.66 9.65
CA PRO A 211 5.92 -13.85 8.91
C PRO A 211 6.42 -15.15 9.56
N VAL A 212 5.72 -16.25 9.29
CA VAL A 212 6.20 -17.59 9.70
C VAL A 212 7.45 -17.95 8.92
N GLN A 213 8.48 -18.42 9.61
CA GLN A 213 9.65 -18.99 8.95
C GLN A 213 9.31 -20.40 8.43
N GLU A 214 9.62 -20.67 7.16
CA GLU A 214 9.51 -21.97 6.46
C GLU A 214 8.17 -22.31 5.78
N GLY A 215 8.25 -23.27 4.83
CA GLY A 215 7.22 -23.56 3.82
C GLY A 215 5.87 -23.96 4.41
N ALA A 216 4.85 -23.14 4.14
CA ALA A 216 3.56 -23.27 4.76
C ALA A 216 2.51 -23.99 3.90
N GLU A 217 1.68 -24.85 4.50
CA GLU A 217 0.64 -25.66 3.83
C GLU A 217 -0.78 -25.04 3.89
N CYS A 218 -0.87 -23.76 4.30
CA CYS A 218 -2.04 -22.86 4.21
C CYS A 218 -3.43 -23.47 4.45
N PRO A 219 -3.69 -24.11 5.61
CA PRO A 219 -5.04 -24.59 5.95
C PRO A 219 -6.04 -23.45 6.29
N GLY A 220 -5.61 -22.18 6.19
CA GLY A 220 -6.27 -20.99 6.73
C GLY A 220 -5.54 -20.46 7.95
N ASN A 221 -5.94 -19.29 8.47
CA ASN A 221 -5.34 -18.66 9.64
C ASN A 221 -6.39 -18.44 10.75
N PRO A 222 -6.11 -18.85 12.00
CA PRO A 222 -6.99 -18.55 13.13
C PRO A 222 -7.02 -17.05 13.45
N SER A 223 -8.11 -16.57 14.03
CA SER A 223 -8.19 -15.19 14.53
C SER A 223 -7.32 -15.00 15.77
N PHE A 224 -6.82 -13.78 15.98
CA PHE A 224 -6.17 -13.34 17.21
C PHE A 224 -6.69 -11.97 17.67
N SER A 225 -6.47 -11.66 18.95
CA SER A 225 -6.86 -10.38 19.54
C SER A 225 -5.72 -9.38 19.44
N VAL A 226 -6.04 -8.13 19.12
CA VAL A 226 -5.09 -7.01 19.09
C VAL A 226 -5.67 -5.88 19.93
N GLU A 227 -4.87 -5.31 20.81
CA GLU A 227 -5.21 -4.07 21.52
C GLU A 227 -4.53 -2.91 20.82
N LEU A 228 -5.32 -2.00 20.27
CA LEU A 228 -4.84 -0.79 19.63
C LEU A 228 -4.78 0.32 20.66
N GLU A 229 -3.59 0.85 20.93
CA GLU A 229 -3.38 2.02 21.77
C GLU A 229 -3.36 3.29 20.90
N LEU A 230 -4.21 4.26 21.23
CA LEU A 230 -4.33 5.55 20.54
C LEU A 230 -3.67 6.66 21.37
N ASP A 231 -3.13 7.67 20.71
CA ASP A 231 -2.57 8.86 21.38
C ASP A 231 -3.66 9.71 22.07
N GLU A 232 -4.89 9.66 21.56
CA GLU A 232 -6.07 10.37 22.09
C GLU A 232 -7.27 9.42 22.21
N PRO A 233 -8.25 9.71 23.10
CA PRO A 233 -9.49 8.94 23.19
C PRO A 233 -10.20 8.82 21.84
N LEU A 234 -10.80 7.66 21.55
CA LEU A 234 -11.44 7.35 20.25
C LEU A 234 -12.43 8.43 19.81
N GLY A 235 -13.25 8.93 20.73
CA GLY A 235 -14.24 9.98 20.47
C GLY A 235 -15.32 9.52 19.48
N GLU A 236 -15.59 10.36 18.48
CA GLU A 236 -16.54 10.06 17.39
C GLU A 236 -15.81 9.55 16.12
N ARG A 237 -14.50 9.34 16.18
CA ARG A 237 -13.69 8.93 15.03
C ARG A 237 -14.09 7.53 14.57
N ALA A 238 -14.22 7.38 13.25
CA ALA A 238 -14.47 6.07 12.65
C ALA A 238 -13.15 5.29 12.53
N VAL A 239 -13.22 3.96 12.70
CA VAL A 239 -12.06 3.07 12.58
C VAL A 239 -12.03 2.45 11.19
N TYR A 240 -10.89 2.53 10.51
CA TYR A 240 -10.69 2.00 9.17
C TYR A 240 -9.59 0.94 9.16
N ASP A 241 -9.82 -0.14 8.42
CA ASP A 241 -8.80 -1.09 8.01
C ASP A 241 -8.12 -0.56 6.75
N ALA A 242 -6.89 -0.07 6.93
CA ALA A 242 -6.07 0.51 5.89
C ALA A 242 -5.08 -0.50 5.28
N SER A 243 -5.21 -1.81 5.58
CA SER A 243 -4.44 -2.86 4.91
C SER A 243 -4.80 -3.04 3.43
N VAL A 244 -5.80 -2.31 2.94
CA VAL A 244 -6.28 -2.30 1.56
C VAL A 244 -6.61 -0.87 1.13
N ASP A 245 -6.52 -0.59 -0.17
CA ASP A 245 -6.89 0.71 -0.75
C ASP A 245 -8.04 0.55 -1.78
N PRO A 246 -9.18 1.25 -1.61
CA PRO A 246 -9.49 2.18 -0.52
C PRO A 246 -9.67 1.49 0.84
N ALA A 247 -9.27 2.20 1.90
CA ALA A 247 -9.44 1.74 3.28
C ALA A 247 -10.90 1.43 3.60
N GLN A 248 -11.13 0.38 4.39
CA GLN A 248 -12.48 -0.11 4.70
C GLN A 248 -12.93 0.30 6.10
N GLU A 249 -14.05 1.01 6.19
CA GLU A 249 -14.66 1.33 7.48
C GLU A 249 -15.06 0.06 8.23
N ARG A 250 -14.73 0.00 9.53
CA ARG A 250 -15.07 -1.10 10.44
C ARG A 250 -16.10 -0.62 11.44
N SER A 251 -17.36 -0.93 11.18
CA SER A 251 -18.48 -0.57 12.07
C SER A 251 -18.58 -1.50 13.28
N TRP A 252 -19.10 -0.99 14.40
CA TRP A 252 -19.56 -1.80 15.54
C TRP A 252 -21.09 -1.72 15.70
N PRO A 253 -21.79 -2.85 15.91
CA PRO A 253 -21.27 -4.21 15.88
C PRO A 253 -20.78 -4.60 14.47
N PRO A 254 -19.80 -5.51 14.34
CA PRO A 254 -19.38 -6.02 13.04
C PRO A 254 -20.56 -6.66 12.30
N SER A 255 -20.66 -6.45 10.99
CA SER A 255 -21.64 -7.13 10.16
C SER A 255 -21.34 -8.62 10.04
N GLU A 256 -22.36 -9.44 9.75
CA GLU A 256 -22.14 -10.87 9.46
C GLU A 256 -21.17 -11.05 8.29
N SER A 257 -21.27 -10.23 7.24
CA SER A 257 -20.35 -10.29 6.09
C SER A 257 -18.90 -10.03 6.48
N SER A 258 -18.62 -9.06 7.36
CA SER A 258 -17.27 -8.77 7.85
C SER A 258 -16.74 -9.89 8.75
N LEU A 259 -17.62 -10.61 9.44
CA LEU A 259 -17.27 -11.82 10.18
C LEU A 259 -17.21 -13.06 9.27
N GLU A 260 -17.64 -13.05 8.02
CA GLU A 260 -17.53 -14.23 7.14
C GLU A 260 -16.36 -14.10 6.18
N SER A 261 -15.91 -12.88 5.88
CA SER A 261 -14.74 -12.59 5.05
C SER A 261 -13.39 -12.95 5.71
N GLN A 262 -13.42 -13.48 6.94
CA GLN A 262 -12.27 -13.93 7.76
C GLN A 262 -11.24 -14.75 6.95
N GLY A 263 -10.19 -14.09 6.46
CA GLY A 263 -9.04 -14.74 5.83
C GLY A 263 -9.32 -15.42 4.48
N ARG A 264 -10.45 -15.13 3.81
CA ARG A 264 -10.65 -15.57 2.43
C ARG A 264 -9.99 -14.56 1.49
N ARG A 265 -8.92 -15.00 0.82
CA ARG A 265 -8.46 -14.39 -0.44
C ARG A 265 -9.49 -14.68 -1.54
#